data_AF-A0A9N9FL42-F1
#
_entry.id   AF-A0A9N9FL42-F1
#
_cell.length_a   1.000
_cell.length_b   1.000
_cell.length_c   1.000
_cell.angle_alpha   90.00
_cell.angle_beta   90.00
_cell.angle_gamma   90.00
#
_symmetry.space_group_name_H-M   'P 1'
#
loop_
_entity.id
_entity.type
_entity.pdbx_description
1 polymer ?
#
loop_
_entity_poly.entity_id
_entity_poly.type
_entity_poly.pdbx_seq_one_letter_code
_entity_poly.pdbx_strand_id
1 'polypeptide(L)'
;MSSHPQQPPIPNPNLVSQLLTRRQFFEHESSQVKYLDDTSISSNSTIFLRLCEDMEYVVNSVCTKIMIENCKNLKLTVNEKILTSIIEVWKSDGININLNAQVQTVQIDQCKNVNLEYDNPSKFYSIVWTNASHLSMKIYEVGQEKHSLNAGDEDSSDDDKPNPVQYIVRLIDNQLVTEELIRAEKGFPTTQREWDDWKAIIELPVKDVKE
;
A
#
# COMPACT_ATOMS: atom_id res chain seq x y z
N MET A 1 22.77 -42.50 4.94
CA MET A 1 23.12 -41.44 5.91
C MET A 1 21.90 -40.53 6.02
N SER A 2 21.25 -40.51 7.18
CA SER A 2 20.03 -39.73 7.42
C SER A 2 20.40 -38.27 7.65
N SER A 3 19.98 -37.38 6.76
CA SER A 3 20.11 -35.93 6.95
C SER A 3 18.99 -35.45 7.87
N HIS A 4 19.28 -35.25 9.15
CA HIS A 4 18.36 -34.54 10.03
C HIS A 4 18.23 -33.08 9.57
N PRO A 5 17.01 -32.54 9.43
CA PRO A 5 16.82 -31.13 9.15
C PRO A 5 17.36 -30.32 10.34
N GLN A 6 18.27 -29.39 10.06
CA GLN A 6 18.74 -28.42 11.05
C GLN A 6 17.56 -27.59 11.53
N GLN A 7 17.37 -27.55 12.85
CA GLN A 7 16.39 -26.65 13.47
C GLN A 7 16.73 -25.20 13.08
N PRO A 8 15.74 -24.37 12.70
CA PRO A 8 15.99 -22.98 12.41
C PRO A 8 16.57 -22.27 13.65
N PRO A 9 17.50 -21.32 13.47
CA PRO A 9 18.12 -20.61 14.58
C PRO A 9 17.04 -19.88 15.40
N ILE A 10 17.13 -20.01 16.71
CA ILE A 10 16.23 -19.32 17.65
C ILE A 10 16.48 -17.81 17.50
N PRO A 11 15.44 -16.99 17.23
CA PRO A 11 15.60 -15.56 17.05
C PRO A 11 16.25 -14.90 18.27
N ASN A 12 17.23 -14.03 18.03
CA ASN A 12 17.87 -13.26 19.10
C ASN A 12 16.82 -12.35 19.79
N PRO A 13 16.55 -12.53 21.09
CA PRO A 13 15.49 -11.79 21.79
C PRO A 13 15.72 -10.26 21.80
N ASN A 14 16.97 -9.80 21.71
CA ASN A 14 17.27 -8.37 21.56
C ASN A 14 16.83 -7.82 20.20
N LEU A 15 16.96 -8.63 19.15
CA LEU A 15 16.51 -8.24 17.80
C LEU A 15 14.98 -8.18 17.75
N VAL A 16 14.29 -9.12 18.40
CA VAL A 16 12.83 -9.11 18.51
C VAL A 16 12.35 -7.86 19.25
N SER A 17 12.96 -7.52 20.39
CA SER A 17 12.62 -6.31 21.14
C SER A 17 12.87 -5.03 20.32
N GLN A 18 13.98 -4.96 19.58
CA GLN A 18 14.28 -3.84 18.67
C GLN A 18 13.30 -3.74 17.50
N LEU A 19 12.77 -4.85 17.00
CA LEU A 19 11.77 -4.84 15.93
C LEU A 19 10.39 -4.43 16.46
N LEU A 20 10.05 -4.80 17.69
CA LEU A 20 8.78 -4.43 18.33
C LEU A 20 8.74 -2.94 18.69
N THR A 21 9.85 -2.36 19.15
CA THR A 21 9.94 -0.93 19.50
C THR A 21 9.78 0.00 18.29
N ARG A 22 9.97 -0.51 17.07
CA ARG A 22 9.69 0.23 15.83
C ARG A 22 8.22 0.21 15.45
N ARG A 23 7.38 -0.60 16.09
CA ARG A 23 5.94 -0.62 15.79
C ARG A 23 5.25 0.35 16.72
N GLN A 24 4.59 1.33 16.15
CA GLN A 24 3.86 2.33 16.90
C GLN A 24 2.37 2.20 16.65
N PHE A 25 1.65 1.88 17.71
CA PHE A 25 0.23 1.57 17.66
C PHE A 25 -0.58 2.76 18.17
N PHE A 26 -1.59 3.13 17.38
CA PHE A 26 -2.63 4.08 17.71
C PHE A 26 -3.95 3.33 17.59
N GLU A 27 -4.51 2.93 18.72
CA GLU A 27 -5.62 1.98 18.77
C GLU A 27 -6.78 2.50 19.60
N HIS A 28 -8.02 2.21 19.15
CA HIS A 28 -9.24 2.58 19.88
C HIS A 28 -9.39 4.09 20.15
N GLU A 29 -8.75 4.92 19.34
CA GLU A 29 -8.88 6.37 19.39
C GLU A 29 -10.11 6.84 18.62
N SER A 30 -10.77 7.91 19.09
CA SER A 30 -11.92 8.47 18.40
C SER A 30 -12.12 9.98 18.59
N SER A 31 -12.82 10.59 17.63
CA SER A 31 -13.30 11.98 17.68
C SER A 31 -12.21 13.04 17.93
N GLN A 32 -11.01 12.84 17.38
CA GLN A 32 -9.89 13.75 17.57
C GLN A 32 -9.01 13.91 16.33
N VAL A 33 -8.21 14.98 16.34
CA VAL A 33 -7.15 15.24 15.36
C VAL A 33 -5.81 15.02 16.04
N LYS A 34 -4.93 14.22 15.43
CA LYS A 34 -3.62 13.89 15.96
C LYS A 34 -2.51 14.20 14.96
N TYR A 35 -1.54 14.98 15.40
CA TYR A 35 -0.35 15.31 14.64
C TYR A 35 0.76 14.35 15.05
N LEU A 36 1.32 13.63 14.06
CA LEU A 36 2.44 12.71 14.24
C LEU A 36 3.70 13.36 13.65
N ASP A 37 4.48 14.01 14.52
CA ASP A 37 5.76 14.65 14.21
C ASP A 37 6.96 13.89 14.82
N ASP A 38 8.17 14.40 14.59
CA ASP A 38 9.45 13.81 15.05
C ASP A 38 9.57 13.69 16.58
N THR A 39 8.70 14.36 17.35
CA THR A 39 8.64 14.25 18.81
C THR A 39 7.73 13.11 19.26
N SER A 40 6.78 12.72 18.41
CA SER A 40 5.76 11.72 18.71
C SER A 40 6.08 10.35 18.12
N ILE A 41 6.73 10.30 16.97
CA ILE A 41 7.10 9.07 16.26
C ILE A 41 8.57 9.15 15.81
N SER A 42 9.20 8.00 15.62
CA SER A 42 10.57 7.94 15.09
C SER A 42 10.59 7.65 13.60
N SER A 43 11.65 8.06 12.90
CA SER A 43 11.78 7.86 11.45
C SER A 43 11.84 6.40 11.00
N ASN A 44 12.17 5.49 11.92
CA ASN A 44 12.16 4.04 11.65
C ASN A 44 10.86 3.35 12.09
N SER A 45 9.86 4.12 12.57
CA SER A 45 8.59 3.57 13.04
C SER A 45 7.73 3.04 11.88
N THR A 46 7.15 1.86 12.04
CA THR A 46 5.94 1.46 11.31
C THR A 46 4.73 1.88 12.12
N ILE A 47 3.89 2.71 11.53
CA ILE A 47 2.67 3.25 12.16
C ILE A 47 1.52 2.27 11.91
N PHE A 48 0.80 1.92 12.97
CA PHE A 48 -0.44 1.15 12.94
C PHE A 48 -1.57 2.02 13.48
N LEU A 49 -2.54 2.33 12.64
CA LEU A 49 -3.81 2.97 12.99
C LEU A 49 -4.86 1.86 13.02
N ARG A 50 -5.37 1.47 14.19
CA ARG A 50 -6.24 0.29 14.32
C ARG A 50 -7.47 0.58 15.14
N LEU A 51 -8.63 0.08 14.72
CA LEU A 51 -9.86 0.18 15.53
C LEU A 51 -10.20 1.63 15.90
N CYS A 52 -9.83 2.59 15.04
CA CYS A 52 -10.07 4.02 15.23
C CYS A 52 -11.35 4.46 14.50
N GLU A 53 -12.14 5.34 15.10
CA GLU A 53 -13.38 5.86 14.52
C GLU A 53 -13.45 7.39 14.59
N ASP A 54 -13.84 8.05 13.51
CA ASP A 54 -13.98 9.51 13.42
C ASP A 54 -12.67 10.24 13.80
N MET A 55 -11.57 9.87 13.12
CA MET A 55 -10.22 10.34 13.41
C MET A 55 -9.61 11.12 12.25
N GLU A 56 -8.80 12.13 12.56
CA GLU A 56 -7.87 12.72 11.60
C GLU A 56 -6.43 12.55 12.08
N TYR A 57 -5.59 11.91 11.28
CA TYR A 57 -4.15 11.81 11.50
C TYR A 57 -3.40 12.65 10.47
N VAL A 58 -2.46 13.47 10.95
CA VAL A 58 -1.57 14.28 10.12
C VAL A 58 -0.14 13.85 10.38
N VAL A 59 0.50 13.19 9.41
CA VAL A 59 1.86 12.66 9.52
C VAL A 59 2.84 13.68 8.96
N ASN A 60 3.55 14.35 9.87
CA ASN A 60 4.56 15.38 9.65
C ASN A 60 5.97 14.90 10.02
N SER A 61 6.19 13.59 9.99
CA SER A 61 7.47 12.96 10.27
C SER A 61 7.72 11.84 9.27
N VAL A 62 9.00 11.58 8.99
CA VAL A 62 9.40 10.38 8.26
C VAL A 62 8.93 9.15 9.04
N CYS A 63 8.53 8.10 8.33
CA CYS A 63 8.24 6.80 8.93
C CYS A 63 8.59 5.65 7.97
N THR A 64 8.68 4.42 8.46
CA THR A 64 8.98 3.25 7.63
C THR A 64 7.80 2.89 6.73
N LYS A 65 6.59 2.78 7.29
CA LYS A 65 5.38 2.28 6.64
C LYS A 65 4.14 2.69 7.46
N ILE A 66 2.99 2.84 6.82
CA ILE A 66 1.71 3.09 7.50
C ILE A 66 0.75 1.94 7.20
N MET A 67 0.07 1.49 8.25
CA MET A 67 -0.88 0.38 8.24
C MET A 67 -2.19 0.85 8.88
N ILE A 68 -3.31 0.70 8.19
CA ILE A 68 -4.65 1.12 8.65
C ILE A 68 -5.55 -0.12 8.70
N GLU A 69 -6.09 -0.45 9.88
CA GLU A 69 -6.86 -1.68 10.11
C GLU A 69 -8.16 -1.42 10.88
N ASN A 70 -9.28 -1.97 10.42
CA ASN A 70 -10.55 -1.89 11.14
C ASN A 70 -10.90 -0.45 11.57
N CYS A 71 -10.59 0.54 10.72
CA CYS A 71 -10.88 1.94 10.99
C CYS A 71 -12.17 2.38 10.28
N LYS A 72 -12.83 3.38 10.85
CA LYS A 72 -14.04 3.95 10.28
C LYS A 72 -13.98 5.47 10.28
N ASN A 73 -14.42 6.11 9.18
CA ASN A 73 -14.44 7.56 9.04
C ASN A 73 -13.09 8.20 9.39
N LEU A 74 -12.00 7.66 8.83
CA LEU A 74 -10.64 8.11 9.13
C LEU A 74 -10.11 8.98 7.98
N LYS A 75 -9.55 10.13 8.34
CA LYS A 75 -8.78 10.99 7.44
C LYS A 75 -7.30 10.87 7.78
N LEU A 76 -6.48 10.59 6.77
CA LEU A 76 -5.02 10.56 6.88
C LEU A 76 -4.44 11.60 5.92
N THR A 77 -3.61 12.50 6.43
CA THR A 77 -2.78 13.38 5.60
C THR A 77 -1.31 13.02 5.81
N VAL A 78 -0.60 12.72 4.72
CA VAL A 78 0.82 12.36 4.75
C VAL A 78 1.63 13.46 4.09
N ASN A 79 2.39 14.21 4.90
CA ASN A 79 3.22 15.32 4.44
C ASN A 79 4.69 14.93 4.26
N GLU A 80 5.14 13.90 4.97
CA GLU A 80 6.54 13.46 4.98
C GLU A 80 6.75 12.05 4.42
N LYS A 81 8.01 11.74 4.11
CA LYS A 81 8.40 10.51 3.41
C LYS A 81 8.03 9.23 4.19
N ILE A 82 7.40 8.28 3.49
CA ILE A 82 7.31 6.88 3.91
C ILE A 82 8.45 6.10 3.25
N LEU A 83 9.36 5.51 4.03
CA LEU A 83 10.59 4.88 3.51
C LEU A 83 10.31 3.71 2.56
N THR A 84 9.31 2.90 2.87
CA THR A 84 8.87 1.82 1.97
C THR A 84 8.01 2.33 0.82
N SER A 85 7.54 3.58 0.90
CA SER A 85 6.55 4.18 -0.01
C SER A 85 5.27 3.35 -0.13
N ILE A 86 4.93 2.57 0.91
CA ILE A 86 3.74 1.72 0.96
C ILE A 86 2.81 2.17 2.09
N ILE A 87 1.51 2.20 1.79
CA ILE A 87 0.43 2.22 2.77
C ILE A 87 -0.43 0.98 2.56
N GLU A 88 -0.80 0.30 3.65
CA GLU A 88 -1.78 -0.80 3.61
C GLU A 88 -3.03 -0.38 4.39
N VAL A 89 -4.20 -0.65 3.80
CA VAL A 89 -5.51 -0.37 4.39
C VAL A 89 -6.33 -1.65 4.30
N TRP A 90 -6.84 -2.14 5.42
CA TRP A 90 -7.73 -3.28 5.38
C TRP A 90 -8.88 -3.22 6.39
N LYS A 91 -9.98 -3.91 6.05
CA LYS A 91 -11.19 -4.04 6.90
C LYS A 91 -11.78 -2.71 7.35
N SER A 92 -11.66 -1.68 6.50
CA SER A 92 -11.92 -0.29 6.90
C SER A 92 -12.97 0.37 6.01
N ASP A 93 -13.76 1.29 6.57
CA ASP A 93 -14.86 1.98 5.88
C ASP A 93 -14.74 3.51 6.01
N GLY A 94 -14.93 4.25 4.93
CA GLY A 94 -14.94 5.71 4.95
C GLY A 94 -13.54 6.29 5.18
N ILE A 95 -12.56 5.83 4.40
CA ILE A 95 -11.15 6.22 4.54
C ILE A 95 -10.79 7.27 3.51
N ASN A 96 -10.24 8.40 3.96
CA ASN A 96 -9.80 9.50 3.09
C ASN A 96 -8.31 9.73 3.29
N ILE A 97 -7.49 9.55 2.25
CA ILE A 97 -6.03 9.69 2.34
C ILE A 97 -5.53 10.76 1.38
N ASN A 98 -4.95 11.82 1.94
CA ASN A 98 -4.30 12.89 1.22
C ASN A 98 -2.78 12.67 1.22
N LEU A 99 -2.19 12.57 0.04
CA LEU A 99 -0.81 12.16 -0.19
C LEU A 99 -0.02 13.32 -0.77
N ASN A 100 0.58 14.11 0.13
CA ASN A 100 1.51 15.19 -0.22
C ASN A 100 2.96 14.70 -0.29
N ALA A 101 3.23 13.47 0.15
CA ALA A 101 4.51 12.78 0.01
C ALA A 101 4.46 11.69 -1.06
N GLN A 102 5.64 11.23 -1.49
CA GLN A 102 5.74 10.09 -2.40
C GLN A 102 5.27 8.79 -1.72
N VAL A 103 4.18 8.22 -2.22
CA VAL A 103 3.64 6.92 -1.82
C VAL A 103 3.39 6.12 -3.09
N GLN A 104 4.30 5.21 -3.38
CA GLN A 104 4.30 4.47 -4.62
C GLN A 104 3.20 3.40 -4.66
N THR A 105 2.87 2.78 -3.52
CA THR A 105 1.86 1.73 -3.50
C THR A 105 0.90 1.92 -2.33
N VAL A 106 -0.39 1.99 -2.64
CA VAL A 106 -1.45 1.81 -1.64
C VAL A 106 -2.10 0.45 -1.88
N GLN A 107 -2.17 -0.38 -0.85
CA GLN A 107 -2.82 -1.69 -0.91
C GLN A 107 -4.11 -1.64 -0.09
N ILE A 108 -5.22 -2.09 -0.68
CA ILE A 108 -6.55 -1.99 -0.12
C ILE A 108 -7.19 -3.38 -0.11
N ASP A 109 -7.64 -3.86 1.04
CA ASP A 109 -8.25 -5.19 1.19
C ASP A 109 -9.46 -5.15 2.12
N GLN A 110 -10.61 -5.67 1.69
CA GLN A 110 -11.83 -5.70 2.53
C GLN A 110 -12.25 -4.29 2.98
N CYS A 111 -12.32 -3.33 2.05
CA CYS A 111 -12.63 -1.94 2.38
C CYS A 111 -13.88 -1.43 1.68
N LYS A 112 -14.49 -0.39 2.26
CA LYS A 112 -15.60 0.32 1.63
C LYS A 112 -15.35 1.84 1.68
N ASN A 113 -15.76 2.56 0.63
CA ASN A 113 -15.67 4.02 0.57
C ASN A 113 -14.24 4.55 0.86
N VAL A 114 -13.27 4.19 0.00
CA VAL A 114 -11.88 4.65 0.14
C VAL A 114 -11.58 5.71 -0.90
N ASN A 115 -11.16 6.89 -0.46
CA ASN A 115 -10.76 8.01 -1.32
C ASN A 115 -9.26 8.29 -1.15
N LEU A 116 -8.55 8.35 -2.27
CA LEU A 116 -7.12 8.68 -2.31
C LEU A 116 -6.90 9.94 -3.15
N GLU A 117 -6.13 10.89 -2.64
CA GLU A 117 -5.76 12.09 -3.36
C GLU A 117 -4.24 12.26 -3.39
N TYR A 118 -3.66 12.25 -4.59
CA TYR A 118 -2.26 12.58 -4.82
C TYR A 118 -2.14 14.00 -5.32
N ASP A 119 -1.27 14.81 -4.74
CA ASP A 119 -1.06 16.20 -5.18
C ASP A 119 -0.22 16.34 -6.47
N ASN A 120 0.43 15.25 -6.91
CA ASN A 120 1.30 15.22 -8.07
C ASN A 120 1.39 13.82 -8.72
N PRO A 121 1.40 13.68 -10.07
CA PRO A 121 1.50 12.37 -10.73
C PRO A 121 2.82 11.64 -10.46
N SER A 122 3.93 12.35 -10.23
CA SER A 122 5.23 11.73 -9.95
C SER A 122 5.31 11.00 -8.61
N LYS A 123 4.33 11.20 -7.73
CA LYS A 123 4.25 10.55 -6.42
C LYS A 123 3.46 9.24 -6.45
N PHE A 124 2.75 8.97 -7.53
CA PHE A 124 1.93 7.78 -7.73
C PHE A 124 2.71 6.72 -8.54
N TYR A 125 2.50 5.43 -8.20
CA TYR A 125 3.02 4.31 -9.00
C TYR A 125 1.99 3.17 -9.13
N SER A 126 1.30 2.81 -8.06
CA SER A 126 0.19 1.86 -8.10
C SER A 126 -0.80 2.01 -6.94
N ILE A 127 -2.03 1.58 -7.22
CA ILE A 127 -2.93 1.07 -6.18
C ILE A 127 -3.21 -0.39 -6.48
N VAL A 128 -3.18 -1.21 -5.46
CA VAL A 128 -3.59 -2.62 -5.50
C VAL A 128 -4.83 -2.77 -4.64
N TRP A 129 -5.85 -3.48 -5.12
CA TRP A 129 -7.02 -3.76 -4.31
C TRP A 129 -7.60 -5.14 -4.53
N THR A 130 -8.37 -5.59 -3.54
CA THR A 130 -9.22 -6.77 -3.58
C THR A 130 -10.34 -6.61 -2.55
N ASN A 131 -11.54 -7.14 -2.83
CA ASN A 131 -12.68 -7.07 -1.92
C ASN A 131 -12.96 -5.62 -1.45
N ALA A 132 -12.92 -4.66 -2.36
CA ALA A 132 -13.05 -3.25 -2.02
C ALA A 132 -14.16 -2.61 -2.83
N SER A 133 -15.15 -1.96 -2.20
CA SER A 133 -16.23 -1.25 -2.90
C SER A 133 -16.12 0.27 -2.73
N HIS A 134 -16.48 1.01 -3.79
CA HIS A 134 -16.36 2.48 -3.87
C HIS A 134 -14.93 3.00 -3.58
N LEU A 135 -13.95 2.50 -4.33
CA LEU A 135 -12.60 3.06 -4.36
C LEU A 135 -12.56 4.25 -5.33
N SER A 136 -12.22 5.43 -4.86
CA SER A 136 -11.93 6.60 -5.68
C SER A 136 -10.48 7.03 -5.52
N MET A 137 -9.84 7.40 -6.64
CA MET A 137 -8.52 8.03 -6.63
C MET A 137 -8.54 9.26 -7.53
N LYS A 138 -7.93 10.33 -7.05
CA LYS A 138 -7.61 11.53 -7.82
C LYS A 138 -6.12 11.83 -7.78
N ILE A 139 -5.61 12.29 -8.91
CA ILE A 139 -4.24 12.78 -9.04
C ILE A 139 -4.31 14.20 -9.58
N TYR A 140 -3.75 15.14 -8.82
CA TYR A 140 -3.69 16.55 -9.15
C TYR A 140 -2.34 16.91 -9.78
N GLU A 141 -2.31 17.98 -10.56
CA GLU A 141 -1.10 18.64 -11.04
C GLU A 141 -1.32 20.15 -10.97
N VAL A 142 -0.50 20.86 -10.20
CA VAL A 142 -0.64 22.32 -9.97
C VAL A 142 -2.08 22.67 -9.49
N GLY A 143 -2.63 21.84 -8.60
CA GLY A 143 -3.95 22.05 -8.00
C GLY A 143 -5.15 21.73 -8.91
N GLN A 144 -4.92 21.23 -10.12
CA GLN A 144 -5.99 20.79 -11.03
C GLN A 144 -6.06 19.27 -11.10
N GLU A 145 -7.27 18.71 -11.06
CA GLU A 145 -7.49 17.27 -11.24
C GLU A 145 -7.05 16.87 -12.65
N LYS A 146 -6.05 15.98 -12.74
CA LYS A 146 -5.47 15.52 -14.01
C LYS A 146 -5.91 14.10 -14.35
N HIS A 147 -5.99 13.25 -13.34
CA HIS A 147 -6.45 11.87 -13.49
C HIS A 147 -7.43 11.52 -12.38
N SER A 148 -8.41 10.70 -12.73
CA SER A 148 -9.41 10.18 -11.79
C SER A 148 -9.68 8.71 -12.09
N LEU A 149 -9.83 7.90 -11.04
CA LEU A 149 -10.30 6.53 -11.11
C LEU A 149 -11.48 6.39 -10.15
N ASN A 150 -12.55 5.74 -10.61
CA ASN A 150 -13.56 5.15 -9.74
C ASN A 150 -13.56 3.66 -10.02
N ALA A 151 -13.34 2.88 -8.98
CA ALA A 151 -13.18 1.44 -9.03
C ALA A 151 -13.82 0.80 -7.80
N GLY A 152 -13.64 -0.50 -7.71
CA GLY A 152 -14.17 -1.31 -6.64
C GLY A 152 -15.20 -2.30 -7.16
N ASP A 153 -15.30 -3.40 -6.43
CA ASP A 153 -16.25 -4.46 -6.71
C ASP A 153 -17.66 -3.92 -6.36
N GLU A 154 -18.63 -4.10 -7.27
CA GLU A 154 -20.03 -3.89 -6.89
C GLU A 154 -20.33 -4.87 -5.75
N ASP A 155 -20.74 -4.38 -4.57
CA ASP A 155 -20.98 -5.12 -3.30
C ASP A 155 -21.30 -6.61 -3.56
N SER A 156 -20.28 -7.42 -3.82
CA SER A 156 -20.46 -8.81 -4.19
C SER A 156 -20.40 -9.56 -2.88
N SER A 157 -21.56 -10.02 -2.43
CA SER A 157 -21.75 -10.77 -1.18
C SER A 157 -21.02 -12.13 -1.12
N ASP A 158 -19.99 -12.33 -1.94
CA ASP A 158 -19.19 -13.54 -2.07
C ASP A 158 -17.88 -13.39 -1.27
N ASP A 159 -17.98 -13.17 0.04
CA ASP A 159 -16.84 -13.20 0.97
C ASP A 159 -16.12 -14.57 1.00
N ASP A 160 -16.67 -15.59 0.34
CA ASP A 160 -16.24 -16.99 0.41
C ASP A 160 -15.45 -17.49 -0.82
N LYS A 161 -15.01 -16.63 -1.74
CA LYS A 161 -14.15 -17.09 -2.85
C LYS A 161 -12.74 -17.41 -2.34
N PRO A 162 -12.24 -18.65 -2.51
CA PRO A 162 -10.95 -19.06 -1.96
C PRO A 162 -9.75 -18.31 -2.58
N ASN A 163 -9.93 -17.60 -3.69
CA ASN A 163 -8.96 -16.70 -4.30
C ASN A 163 -9.70 -15.49 -4.89
N PRO A 164 -9.90 -14.41 -4.11
CA PRO A 164 -10.49 -13.20 -4.67
C PRO A 164 -9.55 -12.63 -5.73
N VAL A 165 -10.12 -12.13 -6.82
CA VAL A 165 -9.36 -11.46 -7.87
C VAL A 165 -8.75 -10.19 -7.26
N GLN A 166 -7.48 -9.97 -7.53
CA GLN A 166 -6.78 -8.75 -7.15
C GLN A 166 -6.60 -7.90 -8.39
N TYR A 167 -6.70 -6.59 -8.24
CA TYR A 167 -6.50 -5.65 -9.32
C TYR A 167 -5.36 -4.70 -8.98
N ILE A 168 -4.72 -4.17 -10.01
CA ILE A 168 -3.71 -3.13 -9.90
C ILE A 168 -3.97 -2.05 -10.94
N VAL A 169 -3.81 -0.80 -10.53
CA VAL A 169 -3.83 0.35 -11.45
C VAL A 169 -2.43 0.95 -11.57
N ARG A 170 -2.05 1.32 -12.80
CA ARG A 170 -0.81 2.00 -13.17
C ARG A 170 -1.11 3.29 -13.93
N LEU A 171 -0.15 4.21 -13.96
CA LEU A 171 -0.15 5.34 -14.89
C LEU A 171 0.80 5.00 -16.04
N ILE A 172 0.24 4.65 -17.20
CA ILE A 172 0.98 4.20 -18.40
C ILE A 172 0.67 5.18 -19.51
N ASP A 173 1.70 5.75 -20.13
CA ASP A 173 1.54 6.74 -21.20
C ASP A 173 0.54 7.86 -20.83
N ASN A 174 0.62 8.31 -19.57
CA ASN A 174 -0.24 9.34 -18.99
C ASN A 174 -1.74 8.95 -18.94
N GLN A 175 -2.05 7.65 -18.90
CA GLN A 175 -3.40 7.10 -18.72
C GLN A 175 -3.44 6.12 -17.55
N LEU A 176 -4.54 6.13 -16.81
CA LEU A 176 -4.77 5.14 -15.75
C LEU A 176 -5.23 3.84 -16.38
N VAL A 177 -4.49 2.77 -16.14
CA VAL A 177 -4.75 1.44 -16.68
C VAL A 177 -4.95 0.47 -15.52
N THR A 178 -6.12 -0.14 -15.46
CA THR A 178 -6.47 -1.17 -14.49
C THR A 178 -6.30 -2.54 -15.12
N GLU A 179 -5.58 -3.43 -14.45
CA GLU A 179 -5.33 -4.81 -14.88
C GLU A 179 -5.57 -5.76 -13.70
N GLU A 180 -5.86 -7.04 -13.99
CA GLU A 180 -5.79 -8.09 -12.98
C GLU A 180 -4.34 -8.24 -12.51
N LEU A 181 -4.16 -8.28 -11.19
CA LEU A 181 -2.87 -8.55 -10.57
C LEU A 181 -2.62 -10.05 -10.59
N ILE A 182 -1.51 -10.43 -11.19
CA ILE A 182 -0.95 -11.77 -11.10
C ILE A 182 0.26 -11.75 -10.17
N ARG A 183 0.67 -12.92 -9.70
CA ARG A 183 1.90 -13.09 -8.92
C ARG A 183 2.92 -13.82 -9.76
N ALA A 184 4.00 -13.13 -10.10
CA ALA A 184 5.16 -13.73 -10.77
C ALA A 184 5.87 -14.73 -9.83
N GLU A 185 6.95 -15.33 -10.33
CA GLU A 185 7.83 -16.16 -9.53
C GLU A 185 8.19 -15.48 -8.20
N LYS A 186 8.21 -16.26 -7.10
CA LYS A 186 8.45 -15.75 -5.73
C LYS A 186 7.37 -14.80 -5.18
N GLY A 187 6.23 -14.67 -5.85
CA GLY A 187 5.06 -13.98 -5.32
C GLY A 187 5.01 -12.48 -5.57
N PHE A 188 5.89 -11.94 -6.42
CA PHE A 188 5.92 -10.51 -6.76
C PHE A 188 4.65 -10.09 -7.49
N PRO A 189 3.94 -9.04 -7.03
CA PRO A 189 2.75 -8.53 -7.71
C PRO A 189 3.13 -7.86 -9.02
N THR A 190 2.49 -8.26 -10.12
CA THR A 190 2.73 -7.76 -11.48
C THR A 190 1.45 -7.87 -12.30
N THR A 191 1.42 -7.33 -13.51
CA THR A 191 0.38 -7.64 -14.51
C THR A 191 0.85 -8.66 -15.54
N GLN A 192 -0.08 -9.25 -16.29
CA GLN A 192 0.25 -10.14 -17.40
C GLN A 192 1.11 -9.43 -18.45
N ARG A 193 0.77 -8.16 -18.78
CA ARG A 193 1.56 -7.31 -19.69
C ARG A 193 2.99 -7.11 -19.18
N GLU A 194 3.16 -6.68 -17.93
CA GLU A 194 4.48 -6.48 -17.32
C GLU A 194 5.31 -7.77 -17.29
N TRP A 195 4.66 -8.91 -17.05
CA TRP A 195 5.31 -10.22 -17.06
C TRP A 195 5.75 -10.66 -18.45
N ASP A 196 4.92 -10.44 -19.47
CA ASP A 196 5.24 -10.74 -20.86
C ASP A 196 6.37 -9.84 -21.38
N ASP A 197 6.36 -8.55 -21.04
CA ASP A 197 7.45 -7.61 -21.35
C ASP A 197 8.78 -8.08 -20.72
N TRP A 198 8.75 -8.50 -19.45
CA TRP A 198 9.94 -9.02 -18.77
C TRP A 198 10.48 -10.30 -19.42
N LYS A 199 9.60 -11.26 -19.73
CA LYS A 199 10.00 -12.50 -20.43
C LYS A 199 10.63 -12.21 -21.79
N ALA A 200 10.04 -11.30 -22.55
CA ALA A 200 10.58 -10.90 -23.86
C ALA A 200 12.00 -10.32 -23.74
N ILE A 201 12.32 -9.59 -22.66
CA ILE A 201 13.66 -9.04 -22.42
C ILE A 201 14.68 -10.14 -22.08
N ILE A 202 14.32 -11.08 -21.20
CA ILE A 202 15.26 -12.12 -20.75
C ILE A 202 15.46 -13.24 -21.77
N GLU A 203 14.50 -13.45 -22.67
CA GLU A 203 14.57 -14.43 -23.77
C GLU A 203 15.29 -13.86 -25.01
N LEU A 204 15.74 -12.59 -24.99
CA LEU A 204 16.57 -12.05 -26.05
C LEU A 204 17.88 -12.85 -26.12
N PRO A 205 18.26 -13.39 -27.29
CA PRO A 205 19.56 -14.03 -27.46
C PRO A 205 20.65 -13.00 -27.15
N VAL A 206 21.55 -13.34 -26.22
CA VAL A 206 22.79 -12.60 -26.01
C VAL A 206 23.47 -12.53 -27.38
N LYS A 207 23.50 -11.35 -27.98
CA LYS A 207 24.25 -11.15 -29.22
C LYS A 207 25.70 -11.46 -28.87
N ASP A 208 26.24 -12.54 -29.42
CA ASP A 208 27.66 -12.83 -29.40
C ASP A 208 28.40 -11.60 -29.92
N VAL A 209 29.03 -10.86 -29.01
CA VAL A 209 30.01 -9.85 -29.36
C VAL A 209 31.21 -10.63 -29.87
N LYS A 210 31.28 -10.82 -31.19
CA LYS A 210 32.49 -11.31 -31.84
C LYS A 210 33.55 -10.21 -31.71
N GLU A 211 34.59 -10.50 -30.94
CA GLU A 211 35.88 -9.80 -30.96
C GLU A 211 36.53 -9.85 -32.35
#